data_AF-A0A2V7TZF5-F1
#
_entry.id   AF-A0A2V7TZF5-F1
#
_cell.length_a   1.000
_cell.length_b   1.000
_cell.length_c   1.000
_cell.angle_alpha   90.00
_cell.angle_beta   90.00
_cell.angle_gamma   90.00
#
_symmetry.space_group_name_H-M   'P 1'
#
loop_
_entity.id
_entity.type
_entity.pdbx_description
1 polymer ?
#
loop_
_entity_poly.entity_id
_entity_poly.type
_entity_poly.pdbx_seq_one_letter_code
_entity_poly.pdbx_strand_id
1 'polypeptide(L)'
;MSAGVLLLAHGTPESLDEMPDYLRLVRGGREPSAELVAEMRHNYTAIGGRSPLTDITRAQAAALQAALGDGTPVLTGMRNWKPFIADTLREAADAGLTRLVAVPMAPQYSTLSVGKYKEAVERSRPDRLTVRFVDSWHEHPGLLDAFAEKVRAAGPAGSWDEVIFTAHSLPERVVREGDPYPEQVAATARGVAARAGLTRHRQAYQSAGRTPEPWLGPPLEQVLGEVARRGARRTLVVPIGFVCDHTEVLFDIDVQAQAAARAEGLTLRRTESLNTSPVLIRALADLVRRAEG
;
A
#
# COMPACT_ATOMS: atom_id res chain seq x y z
N MET A 1 -26.26 16.99 -9.25
CA MET A 1 -24.94 17.34 -8.68
C MET A 1 -23.96 16.27 -9.11
N SER A 2 -22.88 16.63 -9.81
CA SER A 2 -21.91 15.66 -10.35
C SER A 2 -20.94 15.23 -9.25
N ALA A 3 -20.92 13.92 -8.93
CA ALA A 3 -20.09 13.32 -7.90
C ALA A 3 -19.15 12.29 -8.52
N GLY A 4 -17.94 12.15 -7.96
CA GLY A 4 -16.95 11.18 -8.41
C GLY A 4 -16.13 10.62 -7.26
N VAL A 5 -15.18 9.75 -7.61
CA VAL A 5 -14.24 9.14 -6.66
C VAL A 5 -12.82 9.51 -7.07
N LEU A 6 -11.96 9.76 -6.09
CA LEU A 6 -10.54 9.98 -6.29
C LEU A 6 -9.75 8.92 -5.53
N LEU A 7 -9.12 7.98 -6.25
CA LEU A 7 -8.18 7.04 -5.67
C LEU A 7 -6.81 7.70 -5.51
N LEU A 8 -6.29 7.70 -4.28
CA LEU A 8 -5.03 8.37 -3.92
C LEU A 8 -3.94 7.34 -3.69
N ALA A 9 -2.81 7.47 -4.39
CA ALA A 9 -1.68 6.56 -4.20
C ALA A 9 -0.33 7.30 -4.23
N HIS A 10 0.75 6.58 -3.97
CA HIS A 10 2.06 7.19 -3.79
C HIS A 10 2.58 7.81 -5.09
N GLY A 11 2.38 7.12 -6.21
CA GLY A 11 3.03 7.41 -7.48
C GLY A 11 4.43 6.79 -7.54
N THR A 12 4.87 6.54 -8.77
CA THR A 12 6.17 5.91 -9.10
C THR A 12 6.62 6.42 -10.48
N PRO A 13 7.94 6.58 -10.73
CA PRO A 13 8.44 7.05 -12.01
C PRO A 13 8.14 6.07 -13.15
N GLU A 14 8.01 6.60 -14.37
CA GLU A 14 7.73 5.81 -15.57
C GLU A 14 9.01 5.19 -16.15
N SER A 15 10.18 5.75 -15.82
CA SER A 15 11.48 5.20 -16.21
C SER A 15 12.57 5.42 -15.16
N LEU A 16 13.70 4.73 -15.33
CA LEU A 16 14.88 4.88 -14.46
C LEU A 16 15.55 6.26 -14.60
N ASP A 17 15.35 6.93 -15.73
CA ASP A 17 15.93 8.25 -16.00
C ASP A 17 15.27 9.32 -15.13
N GLU A 18 14.00 9.15 -14.81
CA GLU A 18 13.21 10.05 -13.96
C GLU A 18 13.48 9.88 -12.45
N MET A 19 14.29 8.88 -12.07
CA MET A 19 14.54 8.53 -10.66
C MET A 19 15.06 9.70 -9.81
N PRO A 20 16.01 10.55 -10.27
CA PRO A 20 16.48 11.69 -9.48
C PRO A 20 15.34 12.66 -9.13
N ASP A 21 14.50 13.01 -10.11
CA ASP A 21 13.38 13.92 -9.93
C ASP A 21 12.29 13.33 -9.03
N TYR A 22 11.98 12.04 -9.23
CA TYR A 22 11.04 11.34 -8.36
C TYR A 22 11.51 11.35 -6.90
N LEU A 23 12.78 11.03 -6.64
CA LEU A 23 13.31 11.02 -5.28
C LEU A 23 13.38 12.41 -4.67
N ARG A 24 13.66 13.45 -5.47
CA ARG A 24 13.59 14.84 -5.02
C ARG A 24 12.19 15.17 -4.52
N LEU A 25 11.13 14.75 -5.24
CA LEU A 25 9.74 14.93 -4.80
C LEU A 25 9.42 14.14 -3.52
N VAL A 26 9.78 12.84 -3.48
CA VAL A 26 9.58 11.98 -2.30
C VAL A 26 10.25 12.57 -1.05
N ARG A 27 11.39 13.25 -1.21
CA ARG A 27 12.16 13.87 -0.13
C ARG A 27 11.76 15.30 0.19
N GLY A 28 10.63 15.78 -0.34
CA GLY A 28 10.10 17.13 -0.08
C GLY A 28 10.93 18.23 -0.74
N GLY A 29 11.44 17.99 -1.94
CA GLY A 29 12.23 18.92 -2.73
C GLY A 29 13.74 18.84 -2.50
N ARG A 30 14.21 18.02 -1.54
CA ARG A 30 15.65 17.87 -1.25
C ARG A 30 16.32 16.96 -2.27
N GLU A 31 17.45 17.41 -2.83
CA GLU A 31 18.25 16.64 -3.79
C GLU A 31 18.71 15.29 -3.21
N PRO A 32 18.41 14.16 -3.87
CA PRO A 32 18.88 12.84 -3.45
C PRO A 32 20.40 12.73 -3.67
N SER A 33 21.07 11.93 -2.84
CA SER A 33 22.48 11.61 -3.08
C SER A 33 22.63 10.66 -4.27
N ALA A 34 23.82 10.64 -4.88
CA ALA A 34 24.10 9.74 -5.99
C ALA A 34 23.94 8.26 -5.60
N GLU A 35 24.29 7.92 -4.36
CA GLU A 35 24.14 6.57 -3.81
C GLU A 35 22.67 6.17 -3.71
N LEU A 36 21.80 7.07 -3.23
CA LEU A 36 20.36 6.79 -3.14
C LEU A 36 19.74 6.62 -4.52
N VAL A 37 20.12 7.45 -5.50
CA VAL A 37 19.65 7.31 -6.89
C VAL A 37 20.09 5.97 -7.47
N ALA A 38 21.36 5.59 -7.27
CA ALA A 38 21.90 4.33 -7.76
C ALA A 38 21.21 3.11 -7.13
N GLU A 39 20.96 3.15 -5.83
CA GLU A 39 20.21 2.13 -5.09
C GLU A 39 18.79 1.98 -5.64
N MET A 40 18.04 3.08 -5.78
CA MET A 40 16.66 3.01 -6.27
C MET A 40 16.60 2.54 -7.73
N ARG A 41 17.57 2.93 -8.56
CA ARG A 41 17.70 2.40 -9.93
C ARG A 41 17.99 0.90 -9.93
N HIS A 42 18.85 0.42 -9.04
CA HIS A 42 19.10 -1.01 -8.87
C HIS A 42 17.82 -1.76 -8.48
N ASN A 43 17.09 -1.27 -7.48
CA ASN A 43 15.85 -1.89 -7.01
C ASN A 43 14.81 -1.96 -8.13
N TYR A 44 14.62 -0.88 -8.88
CA TYR A 44 13.70 -0.85 -10.02
C TYR A 44 14.16 -1.76 -11.16
N THR A 45 15.46 -1.82 -11.45
CA THR A 45 16.01 -2.73 -12.48
C THR A 45 15.72 -4.19 -12.14
N ALA A 46 15.87 -4.58 -10.87
CA ALA A 46 15.61 -5.94 -10.40
C ALA A 46 14.15 -6.39 -10.57
N ILE A 47 13.20 -5.45 -10.69
CA ILE A 47 11.78 -5.72 -10.92
C ILE A 47 11.32 -5.44 -12.36
N GLY A 48 12.24 -5.28 -13.31
CA GLY A 48 11.94 -5.05 -14.73
C GLY A 48 12.03 -3.59 -15.18
N GLY A 49 12.67 -2.73 -14.41
CA GLY A 49 12.98 -1.33 -14.75
C GLY A 49 11.90 -0.31 -14.37
N ARG A 50 10.70 -0.77 -13.98
CA ARG A 50 9.58 0.10 -13.61
C ARG A 50 8.67 -0.59 -12.58
N SER A 51 8.10 0.19 -11.67
CA SER A 51 7.03 -0.29 -10.79
C SER A 51 5.68 -0.28 -11.51
N PRO A 52 4.82 -1.31 -11.30
CA PRO A 52 3.48 -1.33 -11.88
C PRO A 52 2.43 -0.51 -11.08
N LEU A 53 2.83 0.16 -9.99
CA LEU A 53 1.92 0.84 -9.06
C LEU A 53 0.91 1.77 -9.75
N THR A 54 1.38 2.67 -10.62
CA THR A 54 0.51 3.66 -11.28
C THR A 54 -0.50 2.99 -12.20
N ASP A 55 -0.08 1.98 -12.95
CA ASP A 55 -0.94 1.25 -13.89
C ASP A 55 -1.96 0.39 -13.16
N ILE A 56 -1.57 -0.28 -12.07
CA ILE A 56 -2.51 -1.05 -11.25
C ILE A 56 -3.51 -0.11 -10.57
N THR A 57 -3.08 1.07 -10.10
CA THR A 57 -4.00 2.06 -9.50
C THR A 57 -5.02 2.56 -10.52
N ARG A 58 -4.59 2.82 -11.77
CA ARG A 58 -5.51 3.15 -12.88
C ARG A 58 -6.46 1.99 -13.21
N ALA A 59 -5.97 0.75 -13.19
CA ALA A 59 -6.80 -0.43 -13.41
C ALA A 59 -7.81 -0.64 -12.28
N GLN A 60 -7.43 -0.36 -11.03
CA GLN A 60 -8.33 -0.36 -9.87
C GLN A 60 -9.40 0.72 -10.02
N ALA A 61 -9.04 1.92 -10.47
CA ALA A 61 -10.00 2.99 -10.76
C ALA A 61 -11.01 2.58 -11.85
N ALA A 62 -10.53 2.02 -12.97
CA ALA A 62 -11.40 1.55 -14.04
C ALA A 62 -12.36 0.44 -13.59
N ALA A 63 -11.85 -0.53 -12.81
CA ALA A 63 -12.67 -1.61 -12.27
C ALA A 63 -13.71 -1.10 -11.24
N LEU A 64 -13.32 -0.14 -10.41
CA LEU A 64 -14.24 0.51 -9.47
C LEU A 64 -15.32 1.32 -10.20
N GLN A 65 -14.96 2.05 -11.25
CA GLN A 65 -15.93 2.77 -12.08
C GLN A 65 -16.96 1.82 -12.67
N ALA A 66 -16.51 0.69 -13.23
CA ALA A 66 -17.42 -0.34 -13.74
C ALA A 66 -18.36 -0.90 -12.64
N ALA A 67 -17.90 -1.00 -11.40
CA ALA A 67 -18.70 -1.48 -10.27
C ALA A 67 -19.66 -0.42 -9.68
N LEU A 68 -19.39 0.87 -9.88
CA LEU A 68 -20.24 1.99 -9.46
C LEU A 68 -21.25 2.39 -10.55
N GLY A 69 -20.90 2.18 -11.82
CA GLY A 69 -21.69 2.55 -13.00
C GLY A 69 -21.18 3.83 -13.68
N ASP A 70 -21.59 4.03 -14.93
CA ASP A 70 -21.09 5.11 -15.81
C ASP A 70 -21.37 6.54 -15.30
N GLY A 71 -22.28 6.69 -14.32
CA GLY A 71 -22.61 7.98 -13.71
C GLY A 71 -21.61 8.49 -12.67
N THR A 72 -20.63 7.67 -12.28
CA THR A 72 -19.67 8.00 -11.21
C THR A 72 -18.23 7.88 -11.72
N PRO A 73 -17.62 8.96 -12.22
CA PRO A 73 -16.23 8.92 -12.67
C PRO A 73 -15.29 8.59 -11.52
N VAL A 74 -14.32 7.72 -11.79
CA VAL A 74 -13.27 7.33 -10.83
C VAL A 74 -11.91 7.79 -11.37
N LEU A 75 -11.32 8.74 -10.65
CA LEU A 75 -10.06 9.39 -10.98
C LEU A 75 -8.92 8.81 -10.12
N THR A 76 -7.68 9.04 -10.54
CA THR A 76 -6.48 8.69 -9.77
C THR A 76 -5.60 9.91 -9.54
N GLY A 77 -5.15 10.13 -8.31
CA GLY A 77 -4.21 11.20 -7.97
C GLY A 77 -3.03 10.67 -7.16
N MET A 78 -1.82 10.93 -7.65
CA MET A 78 -0.57 10.47 -7.06
C MET A 78 0.09 11.59 -6.27
N ARG A 79 0.65 11.28 -5.10
CA ARG A 79 1.31 12.29 -4.26
C ARG A 79 2.68 12.70 -4.79
N ASN A 80 3.48 11.72 -5.21
CA ASN A 80 4.90 11.89 -5.49
C ASN A 80 5.27 11.66 -6.95
N TRP A 81 4.30 11.37 -7.83
CA TRP A 81 4.52 11.31 -9.27
C TRP A 81 3.25 11.65 -10.04
N LYS A 82 3.24 11.52 -11.37
CA LYS A 82 2.08 11.81 -12.22
C LYS A 82 1.09 10.63 -12.27
N PRO A 83 -0.22 10.86 -12.50
CA PRO A 83 -0.89 12.17 -12.48
C PRO A 83 -0.95 12.72 -11.05
N PHE A 84 -0.56 13.98 -10.81
CA PHE A 84 -0.51 14.50 -9.45
C PHE A 84 -1.92 14.75 -8.89
N ILE A 85 -2.05 14.65 -7.57
CA ILE A 85 -3.30 14.99 -6.85
C ILE A 85 -3.81 16.38 -7.24
N ALA A 86 -2.92 17.38 -7.28
CA ALA A 86 -3.27 18.75 -7.61
C ALA A 86 -3.83 18.90 -9.03
N ASP A 87 -3.21 18.23 -10.00
CA ASP A 87 -3.65 18.26 -11.40
C ASP A 87 -5.01 17.58 -11.55
N THR A 88 -5.17 16.41 -10.92
CA THR A 88 -6.40 15.63 -10.97
C THR A 88 -7.58 16.39 -10.36
N LEU A 89 -7.39 17.10 -9.22
CA LEU A 89 -8.44 17.88 -8.58
C LEU A 89 -8.87 19.10 -9.43
N ARG A 90 -7.91 19.75 -10.10
CA ARG A 90 -8.19 20.85 -11.02
C ARG A 90 -8.99 20.35 -12.22
N GLU A 91 -8.52 19.30 -12.88
CA GLU A 91 -9.21 18.68 -14.03
C GLU A 91 -10.61 18.18 -13.67
N ALA A 92 -10.78 17.58 -12.49
CA ALA A 92 -12.09 17.17 -11.99
C ALA A 92 -13.06 18.35 -11.87
N ALA A 93 -12.61 19.46 -11.27
CA ALA A 93 -13.43 20.65 -11.14
C ALA A 93 -13.75 21.27 -12.50
N ASP A 94 -12.78 21.33 -13.42
CA ASP A 94 -12.96 21.85 -14.78
C ASP A 94 -13.96 21.00 -15.59
N ALA A 95 -14.00 19.69 -15.35
CA ALA A 95 -15.01 18.77 -15.88
C ALA A 95 -16.39 18.90 -15.20
N GLY A 96 -16.57 19.83 -14.26
CA GLY A 96 -17.85 20.11 -13.62
C GLY A 96 -18.19 19.23 -12.42
N LEU A 97 -17.25 18.43 -11.89
CA LEU A 97 -17.44 17.73 -10.63
C LEU A 97 -17.52 18.74 -9.48
N THR A 98 -18.49 18.55 -8.59
CA THR A 98 -18.67 19.40 -7.41
C THR A 98 -18.46 18.65 -6.10
N ARG A 99 -18.43 17.31 -6.15
CA ARG A 99 -18.20 16.44 -4.99
C ARG A 99 -17.28 15.27 -5.34
N LEU A 100 -16.35 14.93 -4.45
CA LEU A 100 -15.52 13.73 -4.55
C LEU A 100 -15.49 12.96 -3.23
N VAL A 101 -15.47 11.63 -3.32
CA VAL A 101 -14.98 10.77 -2.25
C VAL A 101 -13.51 10.45 -2.52
N ALA A 102 -12.62 10.88 -1.64
CA ALA A 102 -11.19 10.61 -1.74
C ALA A 102 -10.81 9.37 -0.93
N VAL A 103 -10.30 8.34 -1.59
CA VAL A 103 -9.93 7.05 -0.99
C VAL A 103 -8.43 6.81 -1.14
N PRO A 104 -7.66 6.86 -0.04
CA PRO A 104 -6.28 6.39 -0.04
C PRO A 104 -6.19 4.90 -0.34
N MET A 105 -5.36 4.53 -1.32
CA MET A 105 -5.00 3.14 -1.64
C MET A 105 -3.96 2.58 -0.64
N ALA A 106 -4.13 2.96 0.63
CA ALA A 106 -3.41 2.51 1.81
C ALA A 106 -4.46 2.41 2.93
N PRO A 107 -4.79 1.20 3.41
CA PRO A 107 -5.97 1.01 4.26
C PRO A 107 -5.77 1.48 5.70
N GLN A 108 -4.54 1.41 6.23
CA GLN A 108 -4.18 1.88 7.57
C GLN A 108 -3.77 3.35 7.54
N TYR A 109 -4.32 4.14 8.46
CA TYR A 109 -3.96 5.54 8.63
C TYR A 109 -2.57 5.67 9.24
N SER A 110 -1.78 6.59 8.67
CA SER A 110 -0.65 7.22 9.34
C SER A 110 -0.57 8.69 8.92
N THR A 111 -0.07 9.52 9.83
CA THR A 111 0.35 10.90 9.56
C THR A 111 1.37 11.01 8.42
N LEU A 112 2.22 9.99 8.21
CA LEU A 112 3.25 10.00 7.16
C LEU A 112 2.78 9.49 5.79
N SER A 113 1.63 8.81 5.74
CA SER A 113 1.02 8.29 4.51
C SER A 113 -0.30 9.00 4.23
N VAL A 114 -1.39 8.51 4.83
CA VAL A 114 -2.76 9.00 4.64
C VAL A 114 -2.92 10.47 5.02
N GLY A 115 -2.32 10.89 6.13
CA GLY A 115 -2.29 12.31 6.53
C GLY A 115 -1.71 13.21 5.45
N LYS A 116 -0.60 12.82 4.81
CA LYS A 116 0.00 13.58 3.70
C LYS A 116 -0.85 13.57 2.42
N TYR A 117 -1.63 12.51 2.17
CA TYR A 117 -2.61 12.56 1.08
C TYR A 117 -3.72 13.56 1.37
N LYS A 118 -4.21 13.60 2.62
CA LYS A 118 -5.21 14.55 3.08
C LYS A 118 -4.71 15.99 2.96
N GLU A 119 -3.50 16.28 3.44
CA GLU A 119 -2.86 17.59 3.28
C GLU A 119 -2.73 18.01 1.81
N ALA A 120 -2.33 17.09 0.92
CA ALA A 120 -2.20 17.37 -0.51
C ALA A 120 -3.57 17.67 -1.15
N VAL A 121 -4.62 16.96 -0.76
CA VAL A 121 -5.98 17.22 -1.22
C VAL A 121 -6.47 18.58 -0.69
N GLU A 122 -6.34 18.84 0.60
CA GLU A 122 -6.79 20.10 1.23
C GLU A 122 -6.08 21.33 0.64
N ARG A 123 -4.77 21.21 0.36
CA ARG A 123 -3.98 22.30 -0.23
C ARG A 123 -4.34 22.59 -1.68
N SER A 124 -4.80 21.60 -2.44
CA SER A 124 -4.95 21.70 -3.90
C SER A 124 -6.39 21.67 -4.40
N ARG A 125 -7.37 21.42 -3.52
CA ARG A 125 -8.80 21.36 -3.85
C ARG A 125 -9.34 22.75 -4.21
N PRO A 126 -9.92 22.95 -5.41
CA PRO A 126 -10.64 24.17 -5.75
C PRO A 126 -11.86 24.41 -4.83
N ASP A 127 -12.19 25.67 -4.52
CA ASP A 127 -13.28 26.01 -3.59
C ASP A 127 -14.63 25.39 -3.95
N ARG A 128 -14.93 25.31 -5.26
CA ARG A 128 -16.17 24.75 -5.82
C ARG A 128 -16.29 23.22 -5.73
N LEU A 129 -15.23 22.52 -5.29
CA LEU A 129 -15.16 21.07 -5.24
C LEU A 129 -15.15 20.60 -3.79
N THR A 130 -16.23 20.03 -3.26
CA THR A 130 -16.22 19.42 -1.92
C THR A 130 -15.57 18.03 -1.97
N VAL A 131 -14.71 17.70 -1.01
CA VAL A 131 -14.08 16.37 -0.91
C VAL A 131 -14.42 15.76 0.45
N ARG A 132 -15.05 14.57 0.44
CA ARG A 132 -15.16 13.69 1.62
C ARG A 132 -13.98 12.73 1.61
N PHE A 133 -13.08 12.88 2.58
CA PHE A 133 -11.86 12.10 2.67
C PHE A 133 -12.07 10.87 3.56
N VAL A 134 -11.62 9.70 3.11
CA VAL A 134 -11.62 8.46 3.91
C VAL A 134 -10.30 8.36 4.67
N ASP A 135 -10.33 8.52 5.99
CA ASP A 135 -9.12 8.49 6.81
C ASP A 135 -8.56 7.07 7.00
N SER A 136 -9.40 6.04 7.11
CA SER A 136 -8.97 4.65 7.24
C SER A 136 -10.08 3.69 6.81
N TRP A 137 -9.69 2.51 6.31
CA TRP A 137 -10.61 1.44 5.92
C TRP A 137 -10.03 0.04 6.19
N HIS A 138 -9.06 -0.04 7.12
CA HIS A 138 -8.30 -1.23 7.46
C HIS A 138 -9.10 -2.40 8.06
N GLU A 139 -10.27 -2.13 8.64
CA GLU A 139 -11.19 -3.16 9.16
C GLU A 139 -12.39 -3.40 8.24
N HIS A 140 -12.43 -2.78 7.05
CA HIS A 140 -13.53 -2.98 6.12
C HIS A 140 -13.70 -4.49 5.83
N PRO A 141 -14.87 -5.10 6.07
CA PRO A 141 -15.02 -6.55 5.98
C PRO A 141 -14.55 -7.12 4.63
N GLY A 142 -14.90 -6.45 3.53
CA GLY A 142 -14.46 -6.85 2.19
C GLY A 142 -12.95 -6.75 1.93
N LEU A 143 -12.23 -5.84 2.62
CA LEU A 143 -10.76 -5.80 2.55
C LEU A 143 -10.16 -7.03 3.24
N LEU A 144 -10.65 -7.32 4.45
CA LEU A 144 -10.20 -8.46 5.23
C LEU A 144 -10.51 -9.78 4.51
N ASP A 145 -11.67 -9.86 3.85
CA ASP A 145 -12.06 -11.01 3.02
C ASP A 145 -11.14 -11.15 1.80
N ALA A 146 -10.76 -10.04 1.14
CA ALA A 146 -9.87 -10.06 -0.01
C ALA A 146 -8.47 -10.58 0.35
N PHE A 147 -7.88 -10.12 1.46
CA PHE A 147 -6.61 -10.67 1.93
C PHE A 147 -6.74 -12.14 2.37
N ALA A 148 -7.83 -12.49 3.07
CA ALA A 148 -8.05 -13.87 3.49
C ALA A 148 -8.22 -14.83 2.30
N GLU A 149 -8.82 -14.37 1.19
CA GLU A 149 -8.87 -15.10 -0.08
C GLU A 149 -7.46 -15.39 -0.60
N LYS A 150 -6.57 -14.39 -0.62
CA LYS A 150 -5.19 -14.58 -1.08
C LYS A 150 -4.38 -15.52 -0.17
N VAL A 151 -4.62 -15.48 1.14
CA VAL A 151 -4.02 -16.43 2.09
C VAL A 151 -4.47 -17.87 1.78
N ARG A 152 -5.78 -18.09 1.61
CA ARG A 152 -6.32 -19.43 1.27
C ARG A 152 -5.82 -19.94 -0.09
N ALA A 153 -5.70 -19.04 -1.07
CA ALA A 153 -5.19 -19.38 -2.40
C ALA A 153 -3.70 -19.76 -2.39
N ALA A 154 -2.91 -19.26 -1.42
CA ALA A 154 -1.50 -19.61 -1.32
C ALA A 154 -1.30 -21.09 -0.94
N GLY A 155 -2.23 -21.69 -0.18
CA GLY A 155 -2.24 -23.10 0.17
C GLY A 155 -3.24 -23.41 1.30
N PRO A 156 -3.61 -24.69 1.50
CA PRO A 156 -4.53 -25.08 2.57
C PRO A 156 -3.96 -24.75 3.96
N ALA A 157 -4.84 -24.61 4.95
CA ALA A 157 -4.44 -24.40 6.34
C ALA A 157 -3.47 -25.50 6.81
N GLY A 158 -2.39 -25.10 7.49
CA GLY A 158 -1.31 -26.00 7.91
C GLY A 158 -0.22 -26.26 6.86
N SER A 159 -0.32 -25.66 5.66
CA SER A 159 0.77 -25.72 4.64
C SER A 159 2.02 -24.95 5.04
N TRP A 160 1.90 -24.07 6.03
CA TRP A 160 2.91 -23.10 6.43
C TRP A 160 3.26 -23.32 7.88
N ASP A 161 4.55 -23.36 8.18
CA ASP A 161 5.02 -23.47 9.56
C ASP A 161 4.88 -22.12 10.28
N GLU A 162 4.97 -21.02 9.53
CA GLU A 162 4.71 -19.67 10.00
C GLU A 162 4.05 -18.81 8.92
N VAL A 163 3.09 -17.97 9.32
CA VAL A 163 2.51 -16.91 8.48
C VAL A 163 2.92 -15.56 9.08
N ILE A 164 3.50 -14.69 8.25
CA ILE A 164 4.04 -13.39 8.67
C ILE A 164 3.28 -12.30 7.91
N PHE A 165 2.51 -11.51 8.64
CA PHE A 165 1.88 -10.30 8.11
C PHE A 165 2.89 -9.15 8.07
N THR A 166 2.92 -8.41 6.96
CA THR A 166 3.83 -7.28 6.80
C THR A 166 3.14 -5.99 6.39
N ALA A 167 3.76 -4.88 6.77
CA ALA A 167 3.39 -3.53 6.36
C ALA A 167 4.65 -2.65 6.27
N HIS A 168 4.54 -1.49 5.63
CA HIS A 168 5.65 -0.54 5.57
C HIS A 168 6.03 -0.08 6.99
N SER A 169 7.31 -0.05 7.31
CA SER A 169 7.81 0.46 8.58
C SER A 169 7.69 1.99 8.65
N LEU A 170 7.54 2.57 9.83
CA LEU A 170 7.55 4.03 10.01
C LEU A 170 8.56 4.40 11.09
N PRO A 171 9.09 5.63 11.10
CA PRO A 171 9.87 6.13 12.23
C PRO A 171 9.10 5.96 13.56
N GLU A 172 9.70 5.38 14.58
CA GLU A 172 9.03 5.14 15.87
C GLU A 172 8.54 6.41 16.55
N ARG A 173 9.11 7.56 16.18
CA ARG A 173 8.68 8.87 16.67
C ARG A 173 7.20 9.13 16.39
N VAL A 174 6.70 8.81 15.19
CA VAL A 174 5.28 9.12 14.87
C VAL A 174 4.32 8.28 15.71
N VAL A 175 4.71 7.05 16.05
CA VAL A 175 3.93 6.20 16.97
C VAL A 175 3.91 6.78 18.37
N ARG A 176 5.05 7.28 18.87
CA ARG A 176 5.12 7.98 20.17
C ARG A 176 4.28 9.25 20.21
N GLU A 177 4.04 9.88 19.05
CA GLU A 177 3.19 11.05 18.88
C GLU A 177 1.69 10.68 18.75
N GLY A 178 1.33 9.39 18.87
CA GLY A 178 -0.06 8.92 18.89
C GLY A 178 -0.59 8.44 17.53
N ASP A 179 0.29 8.17 16.56
CA ASP A 179 -0.12 7.62 15.27
C ASP A 179 -0.70 6.19 15.45
N PRO A 180 -1.95 5.92 15.02
CA PRO A 180 -2.63 4.65 15.26
C PRO A 180 -2.13 3.52 14.34
N TYR A 181 -1.20 3.79 13.42
CA TYR A 181 -0.78 2.86 12.38
C TYR A 181 -0.44 1.44 12.88
N PRO A 182 0.39 1.25 13.93
CA PRO A 182 0.74 -0.10 14.39
C PRO A 182 -0.47 -0.90 14.89
N GLU A 183 -1.41 -0.22 15.57
CA GLU A 183 -2.64 -0.82 16.07
C GLU A 183 -3.56 -1.23 14.92
N GLN A 184 -3.66 -0.38 13.89
CA GLN A 184 -4.45 -0.68 12.68
C GLN A 184 -3.83 -1.83 11.87
N VAL A 185 -2.51 -1.88 11.70
CA VAL A 185 -1.83 -3.01 11.05
C VAL A 185 -2.10 -4.31 11.81
N ALA A 186 -1.99 -4.28 13.14
CA ALA A 186 -2.28 -5.45 13.99
C ALA A 186 -3.76 -5.86 13.94
N ALA A 187 -4.69 -4.91 13.87
CA ALA A 187 -6.12 -5.18 13.71
C ALA A 187 -6.43 -5.84 12.36
N THR A 188 -5.84 -5.36 11.27
CA THR A 188 -5.95 -6.00 9.96
C THR A 188 -5.38 -7.42 9.99
N ALA A 189 -4.18 -7.62 10.56
CA ALA A 189 -3.58 -8.95 10.70
C ALA A 189 -4.51 -9.93 11.44
N ARG A 190 -5.06 -9.52 12.59
CA ARG A 190 -6.03 -10.32 13.35
C ARG A 190 -7.30 -10.61 12.54
N GLY A 191 -7.84 -9.61 11.87
CA GLY A 191 -9.07 -9.73 11.07
C GLY A 191 -8.91 -10.67 9.87
N VAL A 192 -7.75 -10.64 9.21
CA VAL A 192 -7.40 -11.55 8.11
C VAL A 192 -7.13 -12.96 8.66
N ALA A 193 -6.35 -13.09 9.74
CA ALA A 193 -6.06 -14.37 10.37
C ALA A 193 -7.33 -15.12 10.76
N ALA A 194 -8.28 -14.43 11.40
CA ALA A 194 -9.56 -15.01 11.79
C ALA A 194 -10.35 -15.55 10.57
N ARG A 195 -10.45 -14.75 9.49
CA ARG A 195 -11.16 -15.14 8.26
C ARG A 195 -10.46 -16.26 7.48
N ALA A 196 -9.13 -16.34 7.56
CA ALA A 196 -8.34 -17.36 6.91
C ALA A 196 -8.18 -18.64 7.77
N GLY A 197 -8.71 -18.66 9.00
CA GLY A 197 -8.58 -19.81 9.91
C GLY A 197 -7.15 -20.02 10.44
N LEU A 198 -6.34 -18.95 10.50
CA LEU A 198 -4.98 -19.01 11.02
C LEU A 198 -4.99 -18.95 12.54
N THR A 199 -4.43 -19.97 13.19
CA THR A 199 -4.29 -20.03 14.65
C THR A 199 -2.99 -19.43 15.15
N ARG A 200 -2.00 -19.27 14.28
CA ARG A 200 -0.68 -18.70 14.59
C ARG A 200 -0.24 -17.80 13.44
N HIS A 201 0.28 -16.64 13.79
CA HIS A 201 0.90 -15.72 12.85
C HIS A 201 1.87 -14.80 13.61
N ARG A 202 2.71 -14.11 12.84
CA ARG A 202 3.57 -13.02 13.30
C ARG A 202 3.29 -11.75 12.52
N GLN A 203 3.81 -10.66 13.05
CA GLN A 203 3.86 -9.38 12.39
C GLN A 203 5.32 -8.98 12.22
N ALA A 204 5.64 -8.42 11.06
CA ALA A 204 6.91 -7.77 10.78
C ALA A 204 6.66 -6.49 9.99
N TYR A 205 7.68 -5.65 9.89
CA TYR A 205 7.67 -4.49 9.03
C TYR A 205 8.77 -4.59 7.98
N GLN A 206 8.60 -3.87 6.88
CA GLN A 206 9.53 -3.84 5.75
C GLN A 206 9.75 -2.40 5.29
N SER A 207 10.70 -2.19 4.37
CA SER A 207 10.89 -0.89 3.72
C SER A 207 11.27 0.24 4.70
N ALA A 208 11.97 -0.09 5.79
CA ALA A 208 12.46 0.92 6.72
C ALA A 208 13.46 1.86 6.01
N GLY A 209 13.29 3.16 6.18
CA GLY A 209 14.16 4.15 5.55
C GLY A 209 15.55 4.17 6.16
N ARG A 210 16.54 4.59 5.35
CA ARG A 210 17.95 4.68 5.74
C ARG A 210 18.22 5.98 6.51
N THR A 211 17.68 6.09 7.72
CA THR A 211 17.88 7.24 8.62
C THR A 211 18.45 6.78 9.97
N PRO A 212 19.15 7.65 10.72
CA PRO A 212 19.64 7.31 12.05
C PRO A 212 18.55 7.09 13.09
N GLU A 213 17.35 7.64 12.89
CA GLU A 213 16.22 7.43 13.80
C GLU A 213 15.70 5.98 13.73
N PRO A 214 15.20 5.41 14.85
CA PRO A 214 14.67 4.06 14.87
C PRO A 214 13.33 3.97 14.12
N TRP A 215 13.10 2.80 13.51
CA TRP A 215 11.93 2.47 12.72
C TRP A 215 11.16 1.31 13.34
N LEU A 216 9.85 1.27 13.13
CA LEU A 216 8.97 0.22 13.62
C LEU A 216 9.47 -1.16 13.20
N GLY A 217 9.66 -2.01 14.20
CA GLY A 217 10.11 -3.38 14.04
C GLY A 217 9.13 -4.42 14.61
N PRO A 218 9.49 -5.72 14.53
CA PRO A 218 10.74 -6.21 13.97
C PRO A 218 10.78 -6.14 12.42
N PRO A 219 11.97 -5.96 11.80
CA PRO A 219 12.12 -6.08 10.35
C PRO A 219 11.88 -7.53 9.89
N LEU A 220 11.37 -7.71 8.67
CA LEU A 220 11.01 -9.01 8.12
C LEU A 220 12.18 -10.01 8.15
N GLU A 221 13.39 -9.59 7.82
CA GLU A 221 14.60 -10.41 7.81
C GLU A 221 14.92 -10.96 9.21
N GLN A 222 14.74 -10.14 10.25
CA GLN A 222 14.90 -10.58 11.63
C GLN A 222 13.87 -11.66 11.98
N VAL A 223 12.60 -11.45 11.62
CA VAL A 223 11.54 -12.44 11.88
C VAL A 223 11.82 -13.75 11.15
N LEU A 224 12.33 -13.70 9.91
CA LEU A 224 12.74 -14.88 9.15
C LEU A 224 13.84 -15.67 9.89
N GLY A 225 14.91 -15.01 10.34
CA GLY A 225 15.97 -15.68 11.13
C GLY A 225 15.48 -16.22 12.48
N GLU A 226 14.52 -15.54 13.13
CA GLU A 226 13.90 -16.04 14.37
C GLU A 226 13.07 -17.31 14.14
N VAL A 227 12.28 -17.37 13.07
CA VAL A 227 11.42 -18.54 12.81
C VAL A 227 12.23 -19.73 12.31
N ALA A 228 13.29 -19.48 11.53
CA ALA A 228 14.24 -20.52 11.11
C ALA A 228 14.90 -21.20 12.32
N ARG A 229 15.38 -20.41 13.29
CA ARG A 229 15.95 -20.91 14.56
C ARG A 229 14.95 -21.71 15.40
N ARG A 230 13.65 -21.43 15.27
CA ARG A 230 12.57 -22.19 15.91
C ARG A 230 12.15 -23.44 15.13
N GLY A 231 12.81 -23.75 14.02
CA GLY A 231 12.59 -24.97 13.24
C GLY A 231 11.62 -24.81 12.07
N ALA A 232 11.11 -23.61 11.78
CA ALA A 232 10.30 -23.39 10.59
C ALA A 232 11.11 -23.69 9.31
N ARG A 233 10.42 -24.17 8.27
CA ARG A 233 11.00 -24.42 6.94
C ARG A 233 10.19 -23.76 5.83
N ARG A 234 8.88 -23.60 6.01
CA ARG A 234 7.97 -22.98 5.05
C ARG A 234 7.29 -21.76 5.68
N THR A 235 7.57 -20.59 5.13
CA THR A 235 6.99 -19.32 5.57
C THR A 235 6.11 -18.72 4.49
N LEU A 236 4.98 -18.16 4.91
CA LEU A 236 4.11 -17.35 4.05
C LEU A 236 4.16 -15.89 4.50
N VAL A 237 4.54 -14.98 3.60
CA VAL A 237 4.46 -13.53 3.81
C VAL A 237 3.17 -12.98 3.22
N VAL A 238 2.46 -12.15 4.00
CA VAL A 238 1.18 -11.54 3.61
C VAL A 238 1.27 -10.01 3.79
N PRO A 239 1.50 -9.24 2.70
CA PRO A 239 1.76 -7.81 2.76
C PRO A 239 0.46 -6.99 2.92
N ILE A 240 -0.13 -7.01 4.11
CA ILE A 240 -1.42 -6.38 4.42
C ILE A 240 -1.40 -4.85 4.51
N GLY A 241 -0.19 -4.25 4.54
CA GLY A 241 -0.03 -2.80 4.41
C GLY A 241 -0.21 -2.28 2.99
N PHE A 242 -0.37 -3.17 2.01
CA PHE A 242 -0.33 -2.84 0.59
C PHE A 242 -1.47 -3.51 -0.19
N VAL A 243 -2.03 -2.81 -1.16
CA VAL A 243 -3.18 -3.28 -1.95
C VAL A 243 -2.81 -3.65 -3.40
N CYS A 244 -1.57 -3.43 -3.83
CA CYS A 244 -1.12 -3.81 -5.16
C CYS A 244 0.37 -4.15 -5.18
N ASP A 245 0.80 -4.84 -6.23
CA ASP A 245 2.22 -5.00 -6.52
C ASP A 245 2.85 -3.65 -6.85
N HIS A 246 4.02 -3.41 -6.29
CA HIS A 246 4.87 -2.24 -6.50
C HIS A 246 6.26 -2.57 -5.95
N THR A 247 7.20 -1.62 -6.00
CA THR A 247 8.60 -1.86 -5.63
C THR A 247 8.79 -2.51 -4.27
N GLU A 248 8.08 -2.05 -3.22
CA GLU A 248 8.26 -2.59 -1.86
C GLU A 248 7.77 -4.03 -1.73
N VAL A 249 6.89 -4.48 -2.63
CA VAL A 249 6.46 -5.88 -2.69
C VAL A 249 7.41 -6.71 -3.58
N LEU A 250 7.63 -6.24 -4.81
CA LEU A 250 8.36 -6.96 -5.84
C LEU A 250 9.88 -6.99 -5.61
N PHE A 251 10.41 -6.03 -4.86
CA PHE A 251 11.83 -6.00 -4.51
C PHE A 251 12.04 -6.44 -3.06
N ASP A 252 11.47 -5.73 -2.08
CA ASP A 252 11.80 -6.00 -0.68
C ASP A 252 11.36 -7.41 -0.26
N ILE A 253 10.25 -7.93 -0.78
CA ILE A 253 9.87 -9.33 -0.52
C ILE A 253 10.43 -10.27 -1.58
N ASP A 254 10.06 -10.08 -2.85
CA ASP A 254 10.32 -11.08 -3.89
C ASP A 254 11.80 -11.16 -4.31
N VAL A 255 12.65 -10.20 -3.91
CA VAL A 255 14.11 -10.24 -4.09
C VAL A 255 14.84 -10.31 -2.74
N GLN A 256 14.69 -9.30 -1.87
CA GLN A 256 15.50 -9.18 -0.65
C GLN A 256 15.11 -10.23 0.39
N ALA A 257 13.84 -10.29 0.80
CA ALA A 257 13.38 -11.27 1.78
C ALA A 257 13.51 -12.72 1.27
N GLN A 258 13.33 -12.95 -0.04
CA GLN A 258 13.63 -14.24 -0.67
C GLN A 258 15.11 -14.64 -0.50
N ALA A 259 16.04 -13.70 -0.69
CA ALA A 259 17.47 -13.97 -0.45
C ALA A 259 17.76 -14.24 1.03
N ALA A 260 17.20 -13.44 1.94
CA ALA A 260 17.34 -13.64 3.39
C ALA A 260 16.77 -14.99 3.84
N ALA A 261 15.57 -15.35 3.38
CA ALA A 261 14.95 -16.64 3.66
C ALA A 261 15.82 -17.82 3.19
N ARG A 262 16.36 -17.74 1.97
CA ARG A 262 17.27 -18.78 1.45
C ARG A 262 18.53 -18.93 2.29
N ALA A 263 19.12 -17.83 2.75
CA ALA A 263 20.29 -17.85 3.62
C ALA A 263 20.01 -18.56 4.97
N GLU A 264 18.78 -18.46 5.46
CA GLU A 264 18.30 -19.11 6.69
C GLU A 264 17.75 -20.53 6.45
N GLY A 265 17.81 -21.06 5.22
CA GLY A 265 17.26 -22.38 4.88
C GLY A 265 15.73 -22.46 4.85
N LEU A 266 15.06 -21.32 4.68
CA LEU A 266 13.60 -21.21 4.57
C LEU A 266 13.14 -21.21 3.11
N THR A 267 12.00 -21.86 2.86
CA THR A 267 11.16 -21.60 1.70
C THR A 267 10.20 -20.47 2.03
N LEU A 268 10.38 -19.31 1.41
CA LEU A 268 9.46 -18.18 1.52
C LEU A 268 8.53 -18.15 0.31
N ARG A 269 7.23 -18.09 0.56
CA ARG A 269 6.24 -17.68 -0.44
C ARG A 269 5.54 -16.41 0.04
N ARG A 270 5.09 -15.60 -0.91
CA ARG A 270 4.27 -14.42 -0.66
C ARG A 270 2.89 -14.67 -1.26
N THR A 271 1.82 -14.18 -0.62
CA THR A 271 0.50 -14.13 -1.26
C THR A 271 0.53 -13.20 -2.46
N GLU A 272 -0.25 -13.49 -3.50
CA GLU A 272 -0.53 -12.49 -4.54
C GLU A 272 -1.05 -11.19 -3.89
N SER A 273 -0.64 -10.04 -4.43
CA SER A 273 -1.19 -8.75 -4.03
C SER A 273 -2.67 -8.64 -4.42
N LEU A 274 -3.43 -7.72 -3.81
CA LEU A 274 -4.85 -7.61 -4.14
C LEU A 274 -5.07 -7.12 -5.57
N ASN A 275 -4.23 -6.21 -6.07
CA ASN A 275 -4.27 -5.70 -7.45
C ASN A 275 -5.70 -5.31 -7.83
N THR A 276 -6.26 -5.90 -8.88
CA THR A 276 -7.65 -5.70 -9.32
C THR A 276 -8.60 -6.80 -8.85
N SER A 277 -8.31 -7.45 -7.72
CA SER A 277 -9.14 -8.50 -7.12
C SER A 277 -10.62 -8.06 -7.11
N PRO A 278 -11.54 -8.89 -7.64
CA PRO A 278 -12.97 -8.57 -7.61
C PRO A 278 -13.51 -8.36 -6.19
N VAL A 279 -12.93 -9.02 -5.18
CA VAL A 279 -13.31 -8.84 -3.78
C VAL A 279 -12.91 -7.44 -3.29
N LEU A 280 -11.69 -7.00 -3.60
CA LEU A 280 -11.23 -5.65 -3.29
C LEU A 280 -12.09 -4.59 -3.99
N ILE A 281 -12.37 -4.75 -5.28
CA ILE A 281 -13.18 -3.77 -6.04
C ILE A 281 -14.59 -3.66 -5.45
N ARG A 282 -15.22 -4.77 -5.05
CA ARG A 282 -16.50 -4.73 -4.33
C ARG A 282 -16.39 -4.02 -2.98
N ALA A 283 -15.29 -4.24 -2.24
CA ALA A 283 -15.04 -3.56 -0.97
C ALA A 283 -14.90 -2.04 -1.15
N LEU A 284 -14.16 -1.60 -2.17
CA LEU A 284 -14.02 -0.18 -2.50
C LEU A 284 -15.37 0.44 -2.91
N ALA A 285 -16.19 -0.28 -3.68
CA ALA A 285 -17.52 0.20 -4.04
C ALA A 285 -18.45 0.34 -2.82
N ASP A 286 -18.42 -0.60 -1.87
CA ASP A 286 -19.16 -0.50 -0.61
C ASP A 286 -18.66 0.68 0.24
N LEU A 287 -17.34 0.83 0.36
CA LEU A 287 -16.69 1.94 1.07
C LEU A 287 -17.12 3.31 0.51
N VAL A 288 -17.11 3.47 -0.82
CA VAL A 288 -17.54 4.70 -1.49
C VAL A 288 -19.01 4.98 -1.18
N ARG A 289 -19.91 3.99 -1.32
CA ARG A 289 -21.34 4.19 -1.05
C ARG A 289 -21.61 4.61 0.40
N ARG A 290 -20.90 4.02 1.37
CA ARG A 290 -20.97 4.42 2.79
C ARG A 290 -20.42 5.82 3.03
N ALA A 291 -19.44 6.24 2.23
CA ALA A 291 -18.89 7.58 2.26
C ALA A 291 -19.71 8.59 1.45
N GLU A 292 -20.80 8.21 0.79
CA GLU A 292 -21.76 9.14 0.17
C GLU A 292 -23.03 9.33 1.01
N GLY A 293 -23.45 8.28 1.72
CA GLY A 293 -24.51 8.32 2.74
C GLY A 293 -24.10 9.03 4.02
#